data_AF-A0A0B1R9A2-F1
#
_entry.id   AF-A0A0B1R9A2-F1
#
_cell.length_a   1.000
_cell.length_b   1.000
_cell.length_c   1.000
_cell.angle_alpha   90.00
_cell.angle_beta   90.00
_cell.angle_gamma   90.00
#
_symmetry.space_group_name_H-M   'P 1'
#
loop_
_entity.id
_entity.type
_entity.pdbx_description
1 polymer ?
#
loop_
_entity_poly.entity_id
_entity_poly.type
_entity_poly.pdbx_seq_one_letter_code
_entity_poly.pdbx_strand_id
1 'polypeptide(L)'
;MATNKIDTTLVSAGRSKRYTQGSVNSVIQRASSLVFDTVADKKRATAGRASGELFYGRRGTLTHFSFQDAMTELEGGAGCALYPCGAAAVSNAILSFVEAGDHILVSGAVYEPTQDFCSKILSKLNVSTTYFDHCIGSEIGELVQPNTRVVFLESPASITMEVQDIPAIVAAVRAKAPDAIIMIDNTWAAGVLFNALEHGIDISIQAGTKYIIGHSDAMIGTA
;
A
#
# COMPACT_ATOMS: atom_id res chain seq x y z
N MET A 1 -0.72 23.57 0.22
CA MET A 1 0.36 23.44 -0.78
C MET A 1 -0.25 23.79 -2.13
N ALA A 2 0.47 24.46 -3.03
CA ALA A 2 -0.06 24.71 -4.37
C ALA A 2 -0.38 23.35 -5.00
N THR A 3 -1.67 23.08 -5.23
CA THR A 3 -2.17 21.87 -5.87
C THR A 3 -1.70 21.89 -7.31
N ASN A 4 -0.49 21.38 -7.53
CA ASN A 4 -0.02 21.10 -8.87
C ASN A 4 -1.10 20.28 -9.58
N LYS A 5 -1.40 20.62 -10.83
CA LYS A 5 -2.31 19.82 -11.64
C LYS A 5 -1.79 18.39 -11.68
N ILE A 6 -2.70 17.41 -11.57
CA ILE A 6 -2.33 15.99 -11.53
C ILE A 6 -1.41 15.59 -12.69
N ASP A 7 -1.65 16.12 -13.90
CA ASP A 7 -0.81 15.87 -15.07
C ASP A 7 0.65 16.30 -14.86
N THR A 8 0.88 17.44 -14.20
CA THR A 8 2.23 17.91 -13.88
C THR A 8 2.88 16.97 -12.88
N THR A 9 2.16 16.60 -11.81
CA THR A 9 2.65 15.70 -10.77
C THR A 9 3.01 14.33 -11.35
N LEU A 10 2.13 13.73 -12.16
CA LEU A 10 2.38 12.45 -12.85
C LEU A 10 3.67 12.50 -13.69
N VAL A 11 3.96 13.62 -14.34
CA VAL A 11 5.17 13.78 -15.13
C VAL A 11 6.41 14.01 -14.27
N SER A 12 6.31 14.70 -13.12
CA SER A 12 7.48 15.15 -12.34
C SER A 12 7.80 14.31 -11.10
N ALA A 13 6.84 13.59 -10.54
CA ALA A 13 6.96 12.89 -9.27
C ALA A 13 8.14 11.90 -9.29
N GLY A 14 8.92 11.88 -8.20
CA GLY A 14 10.09 11.01 -8.07
C GLY A 14 11.27 11.30 -9.00
N ARG A 15 11.25 12.38 -9.81
CA ARG A 15 12.33 12.74 -10.76
C ARG A 15 13.34 13.74 -10.20
N SER A 16 13.70 13.60 -8.93
CA SER A 16 14.72 14.44 -8.31
C SER A 16 16.09 14.27 -8.99
N LYS A 17 16.93 15.31 -8.97
CA LYS A 17 18.28 15.27 -9.56
C LYS A 17 19.15 14.13 -9.01
N ARG A 18 18.91 13.72 -7.76
CA ARG A 18 19.59 12.58 -7.11
C ARG A 18 19.39 11.28 -7.89
N TYR A 19 18.19 11.06 -8.41
CA TYR A 19 17.82 9.82 -9.08
C TYR A 19 18.03 9.88 -10.59
N THR A 20 17.89 11.07 -11.19
CA THR A 20 18.03 11.24 -12.64
C THR A 20 19.45 11.47 -13.10
N GLN A 21 20.33 12.02 -12.25
CA GLN A 21 21.76 12.19 -12.56
C GLN A 21 22.05 12.84 -13.94
N GLY A 22 21.21 13.79 -14.35
CA GLY A 22 21.34 14.52 -15.61
C GLY A 22 20.47 13.99 -16.76
N SER A 23 19.83 12.82 -16.64
CA SER A 23 18.83 12.35 -17.60
C SER A 23 17.42 12.87 -17.28
N VAL A 24 16.48 12.58 -18.20
CA VAL A 24 15.05 12.87 -18.01
C VAL A 24 14.43 11.88 -17.00
N ASN A 25 14.69 10.59 -17.20
CA ASN A 25 14.22 9.49 -16.34
C ASN A 25 15.21 9.22 -15.20
N SER A 26 14.78 8.48 -14.18
CA SER A 26 15.68 7.95 -13.16
C SER A 26 16.61 6.88 -13.74
N VAL A 27 17.77 6.71 -13.11
CA VAL A 27 18.72 5.66 -13.50
C VAL A 27 18.17 4.27 -13.19
N ILE A 28 18.57 3.27 -13.97
CA ILE A 28 18.34 1.85 -13.66
C ILE A 28 19.57 1.32 -12.92
N GLN A 29 19.57 1.41 -11.59
CA GLN A 29 20.65 0.96 -10.73
C GLN A 29 20.37 -0.47 -10.25
N ARG A 30 20.93 -1.47 -10.96
CA ARG A 30 20.84 -2.88 -10.57
C ARG A 30 21.94 -3.22 -9.57
N ALA A 31 21.56 -3.61 -8.35
CA ALA A 31 22.51 -4.05 -7.34
C ALA A 31 21.84 -4.98 -6.32
N SER A 32 22.57 -5.99 -5.89
CA SER A 32 22.33 -6.67 -4.61
C SER A 32 23.27 -6.06 -3.56
N SER A 33 24.57 -6.21 -3.75
CA SER A 33 25.61 -5.61 -2.92
C SER A 33 25.83 -4.14 -3.26
N LEU A 34 25.83 -3.28 -2.24
CA LEU A 34 26.24 -1.88 -2.32
C LEU A 34 27.51 -1.71 -1.50
N VAL A 35 28.49 -1.00 -2.06
CA VAL A 35 29.83 -0.86 -1.49
C VAL A 35 29.89 0.39 -0.62
N PHE A 36 30.73 0.35 0.42
CA PHE A 36 31.03 1.48 1.29
C PHE A 36 32.53 1.73 1.25
N ASP A 37 32.94 2.96 0.97
CA ASP A 37 34.37 3.31 0.88
C ASP A 37 35.04 3.27 2.26
N THR A 38 34.28 3.57 3.31
CA THR A 38 34.75 3.53 4.69
C THR A 38 33.77 2.83 5.64
N VAL A 39 34.27 2.41 6.81
CA VAL A 39 33.41 1.94 7.91
C VAL A 39 32.45 3.05 8.38
N ALA A 40 32.85 4.31 8.30
CA ALA A 40 31.98 5.44 8.63
C ALA A 40 30.79 5.55 7.65
N ASP A 41 31.03 5.36 6.35
CA ASP A 41 29.97 5.32 5.33
C ASP A 41 28.98 4.20 5.59
N LYS A 42 29.49 3.00 5.89
CA LYS A 42 28.64 1.86 6.27
C LYS A 42 27.76 2.18 7.48
N LYS A 43 28.30 2.85 8.51
CA LYS A 43 27.52 3.24 9.70
C LYS A 43 26.43 4.25 9.35
N ARG A 44 26.74 5.26 8.52
CA ARG A 44 25.74 6.21 8.01
C ARG A 44 24.64 5.51 7.20
N ALA A 45 25.02 4.68 6.24
CA ALA A 45 24.09 3.90 5.44
C ALA A 45 23.24 2.96 6.30
N THR A 46 23.82 2.36 7.35
CA THR A 46 23.07 1.54 8.30
C THR A 46 22.01 2.35 9.02
N ALA A 47 22.34 3.56 9.51
CA ALA A 47 21.37 4.43 10.17
C ALA A 47 20.24 4.87 9.22
N GLY A 48 20.56 5.16 7.96
CA GLY A 48 19.61 5.59 6.93
C GLY A 48 18.98 4.47 6.10
N ARG A 49 19.17 3.19 6.45
CA ARG A 49 18.80 2.02 5.61
C ARG A 49 17.31 1.89 5.30
N ALA A 50 16.46 2.64 5.99
CA ALA A 50 15.01 2.70 5.79
C ALA A 50 14.53 4.11 5.41
N SER A 51 15.45 5.05 5.14
CA SER A 51 15.18 6.44 4.79
C SER A 51 15.90 6.82 3.48
N GLY A 52 15.96 5.89 2.54
CA GLY A 52 16.50 6.13 1.19
C GLY A 52 18.02 6.20 1.08
N GLU A 53 18.79 5.74 2.08
CA GLU A 53 20.24 5.55 1.91
C GLU A 53 20.57 4.22 1.22
N LEU A 54 21.56 4.25 0.32
CA LEU A 54 22.05 3.04 -0.35
C LEU A 54 22.75 2.14 0.68
N PHE A 55 22.13 1.00 0.99
CA PHE A 55 22.64 0.07 1.99
C PHE A 55 22.75 -1.37 1.48
N TYR A 56 21.64 -1.94 0.99
CA TYR A 56 21.60 -3.28 0.41
C TYR A 56 20.43 -3.35 -0.57
N GLY A 57 20.59 -4.03 -1.71
CA GLY A 57 19.60 -4.04 -2.79
C GLY A 57 18.20 -4.48 -2.40
N ARG A 58 18.05 -5.33 -1.37
CA ARG A 58 16.74 -5.70 -0.80
C ARG A 58 15.99 -4.49 -0.18
N ARG A 59 16.72 -3.48 0.30
CA ARG A 59 16.16 -2.22 0.82
C ARG A 59 15.87 -1.21 -0.30
N GLY A 60 16.34 -1.47 -1.52
CA GLY A 60 16.20 -0.57 -2.65
C GLY A 60 17.54 0.00 -3.13
N THR A 61 17.45 0.59 -4.31
CA THR A 61 18.49 1.37 -4.99
C THR A 61 17.88 2.70 -5.42
N LEU A 62 18.65 3.59 -6.06
CA LEU A 62 18.12 4.88 -6.52
C LEU A 62 16.87 4.75 -7.43
N THR A 63 16.76 3.65 -8.19
CA THR A 63 15.56 3.35 -8.99
C THR A 63 14.32 3.13 -8.12
N HIS A 64 14.47 2.38 -7.04
CA HIS A 64 13.39 2.04 -6.12
C HIS A 64 12.96 3.28 -5.34
N PHE A 65 13.92 4.02 -4.78
CA PHE A 65 13.66 5.25 -4.03
C PHE A 65 12.95 6.31 -4.89
N SER A 66 13.34 6.44 -6.16
CA SER A 66 12.64 7.30 -7.12
C SER A 66 11.16 6.94 -7.27
N PHE A 67 10.85 5.65 -7.42
CA PHE A 67 9.46 5.20 -7.55
C PHE A 67 8.68 5.34 -6.24
N GLN A 68 9.30 5.03 -5.10
CA GLN A 68 8.67 5.20 -3.77
C GLN A 68 8.34 6.67 -3.50
N ASP A 69 9.26 7.59 -3.79
CA ASP A 69 9.02 9.04 -3.66
C ASP A 69 7.87 9.48 -4.59
N ALA A 70 7.80 8.96 -5.82
CA ALA A 70 6.71 9.27 -6.74
C ALA A 70 5.34 8.81 -6.21
N MET A 71 5.23 7.57 -5.75
CA MET A 71 3.99 7.04 -5.18
C MET A 71 3.56 7.78 -3.91
N THR A 72 4.54 8.11 -3.05
CA THR A 72 4.32 8.87 -1.82
C THR A 72 3.76 10.26 -2.14
N GLU A 73 4.31 10.95 -3.14
CA GLU A 73 3.82 12.25 -3.60
C GLU A 73 2.42 12.16 -4.23
N LEU A 74 2.15 11.13 -5.03
CA LEU A 74 0.88 10.95 -5.75
C LEU A 74 -0.29 10.61 -4.82
N GLU A 75 -0.07 9.73 -3.84
CA GLU A 75 -1.12 9.28 -2.91
C GLU A 75 -1.17 10.10 -1.60
N GLY A 76 -0.20 10.99 -1.38
CA GLY A 76 -0.11 11.82 -0.17
C GLY A 76 0.30 11.04 1.10
N GLY A 77 1.04 9.95 0.94
CA GLY A 77 1.46 9.07 2.03
C GLY A 77 2.73 9.52 2.77
N ALA A 78 3.10 8.78 3.81
CA ALA A 78 4.37 8.96 4.52
C ALA A 78 5.53 8.14 3.93
N GLY A 79 5.21 7.16 3.07
CA GLY A 79 6.15 6.30 2.38
C GLY A 79 5.42 5.33 1.47
N CYS A 80 6.18 4.50 0.76
CA CYS A 80 5.66 3.47 -0.12
C CYS A 80 6.51 2.19 0.01
N ALA A 81 5.87 1.06 0.32
CA ALA A 81 6.47 -0.26 0.32
C ALA A 81 6.29 -0.93 -1.05
N LEU A 82 7.34 -1.63 -1.51
CA LEU A 82 7.35 -2.29 -2.81
C LEU A 82 7.28 -3.81 -2.68
N TYR A 83 6.45 -4.42 -3.53
CA TYR A 83 6.16 -5.84 -3.55
C TYR A 83 6.27 -6.40 -4.97
N PRO A 84 6.52 -7.71 -5.13
CA PRO A 84 6.64 -8.33 -6.46
C PRO A 84 5.33 -8.33 -7.27
N CYS A 85 4.16 -8.18 -6.63
CA CYS A 85 2.86 -8.06 -7.30
C CYS A 85 1.80 -7.54 -6.32
N GLY A 86 0.60 -7.20 -6.81
CA GLY A 86 -0.52 -6.76 -5.97
C GLY A 86 -0.93 -7.76 -4.89
N ALA A 87 -1.04 -9.06 -5.22
CA ALA A 87 -1.38 -10.09 -4.22
C ALA A 87 -0.33 -10.17 -3.09
N ALA A 88 0.94 -9.94 -3.41
CA ALA A 88 2.00 -9.87 -2.41
C ALA A 88 1.88 -8.60 -1.54
N ALA A 89 1.50 -7.46 -2.13
CA ALA A 89 1.26 -6.23 -1.39
C ALA A 89 0.10 -6.40 -0.38
N VAL A 90 -1.05 -6.92 -0.82
CA VAL A 90 -2.21 -7.17 0.05
C VAL A 90 -1.85 -8.11 1.21
N SER A 91 -1.32 -9.30 0.89
CA SER A 91 -1.04 -10.32 1.90
C SER A 91 0.01 -9.86 2.92
N ASN A 92 1.08 -9.20 2.49
CA ASN A 92 2.13 -8.73 3.40
C ASN A 92 1.75 -7.46 4.14
N ALA A 93 0.92 -6.58 3.56
CA ALA A 93 0.35 -5.45 4.28
C ALA A 93 -0.50 -5.96 5.45
N ILE A 94 -1.47 -6.85 5.22
CA ILE A 94 -2.28 -7.44 6.29
C ILE A 94 -1.40 -8.13 7.34
N LEU A 95 -0.47 -9.00 6.90
CA LEU A 95 0.41 -9.77 7.78
C LEU A 95 1.32 -8.89 8.65
N SER A 96 1.63 -7.66 8.24
CA SER A 96 2.49 -6.75 9.00
C SER A 96 1.81 -6.16 10.26
N PHE A 97 0.48 -6.27 10.36
CA PHE A 97 -0.28 -5.64 11.45
C PHE A 97 -1.04 -6.63 12.33
N VAL A 98 -1.13 -7.90 11.95
CA VAL A 98 -1.88 -8.93 12.69
C VAL A 98 -0.95 -9.89 13.42
N GLU A 99 -1.44 -10.43 14.53
CA GLU A 99 -0.84 -11.51 15.29
C GLU A 99 -1.88 -12.54 15.74
N ALA A 100 -1.42 -13.68 16.26
CA ALA A 100 -2.31 -14.75 16.70
C ALA A 100 -3.31 -14.26 17.76
N GLY A 101 -4.60 -14.47 17.51
CA GLY A 101 -5.70 -13.98 18.34
C GLY A 101 -6.43 -12.77 17.76
N ASP A 102 -5.86 -12.11 16.74
CA ASP A 102 -6.51 -10.98 16.08
C ASP A 102 -7.70 -11.39 15.22
N HIS A 103 -8.54 -10.40 14.96
CA HIS A 103 -9.67 -10.47 14.05
C HIS A 103 -9.53 -9.43 12.94
N ILE A 104 -9.93 -9.78 11.71
CA ILE A 104 -10.00 -8.85 10.58
C ILE A 104 -11.39 -8.82 9.97
N LEU A 105 -11.84 -7.64 9.55
CA LEU A 105 -13.04 -7.45 8.75
C LEU A 105 -12.63 -7.29 7.29
N VAL A 106 -13.22 -8.08 6.39
CA VAL A 106 -12.89 -8.07 4.96
C VAL A 106 -14.17 -7.93 4.15
N SER A 107 -14.20 -7.03 3.18
CA SER A 107 -15.37 -6.91 2.30
C SER A 107 -15.62 -8.22 1.54
N GLY A 108 -16.89 -8.64 1.43
CA GLY A 108 -17.26 -9.92 0.81
C GLY A 108 -17.01 -10.01 -0.70
N ALA A 109 -16.75 -8.87 -1.35
CA ALA A 109 -16.51 -8.77 -2.80
C ALA A 109 -15.10 -8.24 -3.14
N VAL A 110 -14.11 -8.53 -2.28
CA VAL A 110 -12.69 -8.29 -2.59
C VAL A 110 -12.14 -9.32 -3.58
N TYR A 111 -11.02 -8.99 -4.22
CA TYR A 111 -10.27 -9.88 -5.10
C TYR A 111 -10.04 -11.26 -4.47
N GLU A 112 -10.37 -12.33 -5.21
CA GLU A 112 -10.41 -13.72 -4.69
C GLU A 112 -9.12 -14.15 -3.94
N PRO A 113 -7.89 -13.89 -4.44
CA PRO A 113 -6.65 -14.17 -3.70
C PRO A 113 -6.55 -13.52 -2.32
N THR A 114 -7.19 -12.37 -2.10
CA THR A 114 -7.30 -11.74 -0.77
C THR A 114 -8.15 -12.60 0.16
N GLN A 115 -9.30 -13.09 -0.33
CA GLN A 115 -10.18 -13.98 0.43
C GLN A 115 -9.49 -15.31 0.75
N ASP A 116 -8.76 -15.86 -0.23
CA ASP A 116 -7.97 -17.07 -0.08
C ASP A 116 -6.85 -16.94 0.96
N PHE A 117 -6.13 -15.82 0.95
CA PHE A 117 -5.11 -15.54 1.95
C PHE A 117 -5.71 -15.54 3.37
N CYS A 118 -6.84 -14.86 3.56
CA CYS A 118 -7.50 -14.78 4.86
C CYS A 118 -8.02 -16.15 5.33
N SER A 119 -8.77 -16.84 4.47
CA SER A 119 -9.40 -18.12 4.82
C SER A 119 -8.42 -19.29 4.94
N LYS A 120 -7.30 -19.30 4.20
CA LYS A 120 -6.37 -20.44 4.14
C LYS A 120 -5.06 -20.21 4.90
N ILE A 121 -4.57 -18.98 4.99
CA ILE A 121 -3.28 -18.66 5.62
C ILE A 121 -3.50 -18.07 7.01
N LEU A 122 -4.26 -16.99 7.12
CA LEU A 122 -4.50 -16.31 8.41
C LEU A 122 -5.20 -17.22 9.43
N SER A 123 -6.15 -18.04 8.97
CA SER A 123 -6.81 -19.05 9.83
C SER A 123 -5.82 -20.02 10.49
N LYS A 124 -4.75 -20.42 9.80
CA LYS A 124 -3.68 -21.29 10.33
C LYS A 124 -2.75 -20.55 11.31
N LEU A 125 -2.71 -19.23 11.24
CA LEU A 125 -1.96 -18.36 12.14
C LEU A 125 -2.82 -17.87 13.32
N ASN A 126 -4.00 -18.46 13.51
CA ASN A 126 -4.96 -18.09 14.56
C ASN A 126 -5.44 -16.63 14.46
N VAL A 127 -5.56 -16.11 13.23
CA VAL A 127 -6.20 -14.83 12.95
C VAL A 127 -7.56 -15.11 12.30
N SER A 128 -8.63 -14.59 12.90
CA SER A 128 -10.00 -14.83 12.44
C SER A 128 -10.44 -13.77 11.43
N THR A 129 -11.35 -14.13 10.52
CA THR A 129 -11.87 -13.23 9.48
C THR A 129 -13.39 -13.26 9.49
N THR A 130 -14.01 -12.08 9.55
CA THR A 130 -15.43 -11.91 9.27
C THR A 130 -15.59 -11.17 7.95
N TYR A 131 -16.38 -11.75 7.04
CA TYR A 131 -16.74 -11.11 5.79
C TYR A 131 -18.02 -10.30 5.95
N PHE A 132 -18.05 -9.09 5.39
CA PHE A 132 -19.20 -8.20 5.47
C PHE A 132 -19.76 -7.86 4.08
N ASP A 133 -21.04 -7.47 4.02
CA ASP A 133 -21.67 -7.03 2.77
C ASP A 133 -20.92 -5.82 2.18
N HIS A 134 -20.63 -5.83 0.89
CA HIS A 134 -19.78 -4.81 0.28
C HIS A 134 -20.31 -3.38 0.52
N CYS A 135 -21.62 -3.21 0.55
CA CYS A 135 -22.32 -1.93 0.67
C CYS A 135 -22.82 -1.63 2.10
N ILE A 136 -22.29 -2.31 3.12
CA ILE A 136 -22.75 -2.22 4.53
C ILE A 136 -22.75 -0.79 5.12
N GLY A 137 -21.93 0.12 4.59
CA GLY A 137 -21.85 1.50 5.08
C GLY A 137 -21.51 1.57 6.57
N SER A 138 -22.28 2.34 7.34
CA SER A 138 -22.04 2.55 8.78
C SER A 138 -22.33 1.32 9.65
N GLU A 139 -23.12 0.36 9.16
CA GLU A 139 -23.49 -0.85 9.93
C GLU A 139 -22.27 -1.75 10.21
N ILE A 140 -21.15 -1.54 9.52
CA ILE A 140 -19.88 -2.24 9.80
C ILE A 140 -19.42 -2.09 11.25
N GLY A 141 -19.81 -0.99 11.92
CA GLY A 141 -19.50 -0.76 13.32
C GLY A 141 -20.08 -1.83 14.27
N GLU A 142 -21.12 -2.55 13.84
CA GLU A 142 -21.71 -3.66 14.59
C GLU A 142 -20.88 -4.95 14.51
N LEU A 143 -20.02 -5.07 13.49
CA LEU A 143 -19.15 -6.22 13.26
C LEU A 143 -17.77 -6.06 13.91
N VAL A 144 -17.48 -4.87 14.45
CA VAL A 144 -16.21 -4.59 15.16
C VAL A 144 -16.18 -5.37 16.48
N GLN A 145 -15.09 -6.11 16.68
CA GLN A 145 -14.81 -6.89 17.88
C GLN A 145 -13.68 -6.25 18.69
N PRO A 146 -13.52 -6.57 19.99
CA PRO A 146 -12.44 -6.03 20.81
C PRO A 146 -11.03 -6.31 20.28
N ASN A 147 -10.86 -7.39 19.50
CA ASN A 147 -9.62 -7.80 18.84
C ASN A 147 -9.61 -7.49 17.33
N THR A 148 -10.53 -6.65 16.81
CA THR A 148 -10.47 -6.21 15.40
C THR A 148 -9.22 -5.37 15.19
N ARG A 149 -8.29 -5.90 14.40
CA ARG A 149 -6.99 -5.28 14.13
C ARG A 149 -6.92 -4.62 12.75
N VAL A 150 -7.57 -5.22 11.75
CA VAL A 150 -7.58 -4.73 10.36
C VAL A 150 -9.01 -4.68 9.82
N VAL A 151 -9.32 -3.62 9.08
CA VAL A 151 -10.50 -3.55 8.21
C VAL A 151 -10.01 -3.38 6.78
N PHE A 152 -10.32 -4.35 5.92
CA PHE A 152 -9.85 -4.40 4.54
C PHE A 152 -11.00 -4.10 3.57
N LEU A 153 -10.80 -3.04 2.79
CA LEU A 153 -11.73 -2.48 1.83
C LEU A 153 -11.23 -2.70 0.39
N GLU A 154 -12.13 -2.63 -0.57
CA GLU A 154 -11.81 -2.60 -1.99
C GLU A 154 -12.97 -1.86 -2.65
N SER A 155 -12.70 -0.78 -3.39
CA SER A 155 -13.77 0.02 -3.97
C SER A 155 -13.31 0.65 -5.29
N PRO A 156 -13.94 0.32 -6.42
CA PRO A 156 -15.08 -0.58 -6.55
C PRO A 156 -14.76 -2.07 -6.29
N ALA A 157 -15.78 -2.88 -6.01
CA ALA A 157 -15.69 -4.32 -5.83
C ALA A 157 -15.03 -5.02 -7.02
N SER A 158 -14.27 -6.09 -6.73
CA SER A 158 -13.76 -6.97 -7.77
C SER A 158 -14.90 -7.59 -8.56
N ILE A 159 -14.84 -7.47 -9.90
CA ILE A 159 -15.78 -8.03 -10.88
C ILE A 159 -17.16 -7.36 -10.87
N THR A 160 -17.81 -7.21 -9.72
CA THR A 160 -19.21 -6.74 -9.61
C THR A 160 -19.36 -5.23 -9.48
N MET A 161 -18.27 -4.51 -9.19
CA MET A 161 -18.12 -3.05 -9.33
C MET A 161 -18.96 -2.17 -8.39
N GLU A 162 -19.51 -2.70 -7.30
CA GLU A 162 -20.15 -1.89 -6.26
C GLU A 162 -19.14 -0.91 -5.65
N VAL A 163 -19.61 0.25 -5.19
CA VAL A 163 -18.75 1.29 -4.60
C VAL A 163 -19.14 1.46 -3.13
N GLN A 164 -18.16 1.40 -2.25
CA GLN A 164 -18.38 1.50 -0.80
C GLN A 164 -18.59 2.96 -0.36
N ASP A 165 -19.45 3.18 0.63
CA ASP A 165 -19.51 4.46 1.37
C ASP A 165 -18.32 4.53 2.35
N ILE A 166 -17.14 4.89 1.81
CA ILE A 166 -15.89 4.95 2.58
C ILE A 166 -15.99 5.92 3.77
N PRO A 167 -16.51 7.16 3.63
CA PRO A 167 -16.67 8.05 4.78
C PRO A 167 -17.52 7.44 5.91
N ALA A 168 -18.63 6.77 5.59
CA ALA A 168 -19.47 6.12 6.59
C ALA A 168 -18.76 4.95 7.28
N ILE A 169 -18.08 4.10 6.50
CA ILE A 169 -17.30 2.96 7.02
C ILE A 169 -16.18 3.45 7.95
N VAL A 170 -15.36 4.41 7.50
CA VAL A 170 -14.24 4.93 8.29
C VAL A 170 -14.74 5.54 9.59
N ALA A 171 -15.80 6.35 9.55
CA ALA A 171 -16.38 6.95 10.75
C ALA A 171 -16.88 5.89 11.74
N ALA A 172 -17.58 4.86 11.26
CA ALA A 172 -18.11 3.78 12.10
C ALA A 172 -17.00 2.93 12.73
N VAL A 173 -15.95 2.59 11.97
CA VAL A 173 -14.80 1.83 12.47
C VAL A 173 -14.04 2.64 13.51
N ARG A 174 -13.71 3.91 13.23
CA ARG A 174 -12.97 4.77 14.17
C ARG A 174 -13.72 5.01 15.48
N ALA A 175 -15.05 5.03 15.45
CA ALA A 175 -15.87 5.17 16.66
C ALA A 175 -15.81 3.94 17.59
N LYS A 176 -15.46 2.76 17.07
CA LYS A 176 -15.49 1.48 17.80
C LYS A 176 -14.10 0.90 18.06
N ALA A 177 -13.19 1.04 17.10
CA ALA A 177 -11.81 0.57 17.14
C ALA A 177 -10.91 1.65 16.52
N PRO A 178 -10.62 2.75 17.24
CA PRO A 178 -9.84 3.87 16.70
C PRO A 178 -8.44 3.47 16.21
N ASP A 179 -7.85 2.44 16.82
CA ASP A 179 -6.52 1.92 16.51
C ASP A 179 -6.50 0.77 15.48
N ALA A 180 -7.66 0.38 14.93
CA ALA A 180 -7.71 -0.59 13.84
C ALA A 180 -7.08 -0.01 12.57
N ILE A 181 -6.33 -0.81 11.84
CA ILE A 181 -5.72 -0.40 10.58
C ILE A 181 -6.72 -0.58 9.45
N ILE A 182 -7.12 0.52 8.82
CA ILE A 182 -8.03 0.51 7.68
C ILE A 182 -7.18 0.49 6.41
N MET A 183 -7.31 -0.56 5.62
CA MET A 183 -6.60 -0.75 4.35
C MET A 183 -7.61 -0.74 3.20
N ILE A 184 -7.20 -0.25 2.03
CA ILE A 184 -7.99 -0.37 0.81
C ILE A 184 -7.14 -0.90 -0.34
N ASP A 185 -7.66 -1.85 -1.12
CA ASP A 185 -7.17 -2.07 -2.48
C ASP A 185 -7.71 -0.96 -3.40
N ASN A 186 -6.83 -0.01 -3.73
CA ASN A 186 -7.11 1.17 -4.54
C ASN A 186 -6.70 1.00 -6.00
N THR A 187 -6.48 -0.24 -6.45
CA THR A 187 -5.97 -0.54 -7.80
C THR A 187 -6.83 0.09 -8.89
N TRP A 188 -8.16 0.03 -8.76
CA TRP A 188 -9.07 0.48 -9.79
C TRP A 188 -9.01 2.01 -10.00
N ALA A 189 -8.85 2.76 -8.92
CA ALA A 189 -8.70 4.21 -8.95
C ALA A 189 -7.26 4.67 -9.25
N ALA A 190 -6.33 3.72 -9.44
CA ALA A 190 -4.90 3.96 -9.67
C ALA A 190 -4.23 4.83 -8.57
N GLY A 191 -4.79 4.87 -7.36
CA GLY A 191 -4.34 5.74 -6.27
C GLY A 191 -4.60 7.23 -6.43
N VAL A 192 -5.06 7.67 -7.61
CA VAL A 192 -5.14 9.11 -7.97
C VAL A 192 -6.56 9.58 -8.31
N LEU A 193 -7.48 8.65 -8.60
CA LEU A 193 -8.90 8.97 -8.81
C LEU A 193 -9.70 8.89 -7.49
N PHE A 194 -9.10 8.30 -6.46
CA PHE A 194 -9.63 8.27 -5.10
C PHE A 194 -8.46 8.41 -4.11
N ASN A 195 -8.38 9.55 -3.44
CA ASN A 195 -7.32 9.87 -2.48
C ASN A 195 -7.56 9.17 -1.14
N ALA A 196 -7.39 7.86 -1.09
CA ALA A 196 -7.77 7.02 0.06
C ALA A 196 -7.28 7.57 1.41
N LEU A 197 -6.02 8.03 1.48
CA LEU A 197 -5.41 8.52 2.72
C LEU A 197 -6.05 9.82 3.24
N GLU A 198 -6.59 10.67 2.35
CA GLU A 198 -7.35 11.86 2.75
C GLU A 198 -8.72 11.51 3.35
N HIS A 199 -9.22 10.30 3.10
CA HIS A 199 -10.48 9.79 3.63
C HIS A 199 -10.32 8.97 4.92
N GLY A 200 -9.15 9.02 5.58
CA GLY A 200 -8.92 8.37 6.88
C GLY A 200 -8.60 6.87 6.81
N ILE A 201 -8.33 6.38 5.61
CA ILE A 201 -7.71 5.06 5.37
C ILE A 201 -6.21 5.17 5.70
N ASP A 202 -5.65 4.14 6.35
CA ASP A 202 -4.25 4.14 6.78
C ASP A 202 -3.29 3.67 5.69
N ILE A 203 -3.72 2.71 4.85
CA ILE A 203 -2.88 2.09 3.81
C ILE A 203 -3.67 1.95 2.51
N SER A 204 -3.13 2.52 1.43
CA SER A 204 -3.63 2.41 0.07
C SER A 204 -2.76 1.41 -0.70
N ILE A 205 -3.36 0.29 -1.08
CA ILE A 205 -2.65 -0.83 -1.71
C ILE A 205 -3.01 -0.86 -3.19
N GLN A 206 -2.03 -1.12 -4.05
CA GLN A 206 -2.31 -1.31 -5.48
C GLN A 206 -1.57 -2.51 -6.06
N ALA A 207 -2.26 -3.21 -6.95
CA ALA A 207 -1.63 -4.00 -8.00
C ALA A 207 -1.12 -3.06 -9.09
N GLY A 208 0.09 -2.51 -8.90
CA GLY A 208 0.74 -1.66 -9.90
C GLY A 208 0.94 -2.34 -11.26
N THR A 209 0.88 -3.68 -11.31
CA THR A 209 0.68 -4.48 -12.54
C THR A 209 -0.39 -3.92 -13.48
N LYS A 210 -1.42 -3.25 -12.96
CA LYS A 210 -2.56 -2.72 -13.70
C LYS A 210 -2.29 -1.32 -14.24
N TYR A 211 -2.96 -0.29 -13.73
CA TYR A 211 -2.92 1.05 -14.33
C TYR A 211 -1.57 1.77 -14.18
N ILE A 212 -0.80 1.49 -13.11
CA ILE A 212 0.53 2.09 -12.92
C ILE A 212 1.48 1.66 -14.03
N ILE A 213 1.59 0.36 -14.29
CA ILE A 213 2.39 -0.14 -15.42
C ILE A 213 1.70 0.19 -16.75
N GLY A 214 0.39 -0.08 -16.87
CA GLY A 214 -0.45 0.32 -18.01
C GLY A 214 -0.24 -0.46 -19.31
N HIS A 215 0.75 -1.37 -19.37
CA HIS A 215 1.21 -2.01 -20.61
C HIS A 215 1.26 -3.55 -20.55
N SER A 216 0.77 -4.16 -19.47
CA SER A 216 0.63 -5.62 -19.32
C SER A 216 1.94 -6.43 -19.43
N ASP A 217 3.09 -5.82 -19.12
CA ASP A 217 4.43 -6.40 -19.31
C ASP A 217 5.27 -6.50 -18.02
N ALA A 218 4.77 -5.98 -16.89
CA ALA A 218 5.43 -6.05 -15.60
C ALA A 218 4.44 -6.30 -14.45
N MET A 219 4.94 -6.90 -13.37
CA MET A 219 4.20 -7.10 -12.14
C MET A 219 4.88 -6.35 -11.00
N ILE A 220 4.10 -5.62 -10.22
CA ILE A 220 4.54 -4.88 -9.03
C ILE A 220 3.32 -4.64 -8.13
N GLY A 221 3.56 -4.58 -6.82
CA GLY A 221 2.59 -4.12 -5.84
C GLY A 221 3.14 -2.97 -5.02
N THR A 222 2.25 -2.07 -4.60
CA THR A 222 2.56 -0.94 -3.70
C THR A 222 1.62 -0.97 -2.51
N ALA A 223 2.09 -0.49 -1.36
CA ALA A 223 1.30 -0.22 -0.16
C ALA A 223 1.91 0.94 0.63
#